data_AF-A0A524AYN7-F1
#
_entry.id   AF-A0A524AYN7-F1
#
_cell.length_a   1.000
_cell.length_b   1.000
_cell.length_c   1.000
_cell.angle_alpha   90.00
_cell.angle_beta   90.00
_cell.angle_gamma   90.00
#
_symmetry.space_group_name_H-M   'P 1'
#
loop_
_entity.id
_entity.type
_entity.pdbx_description
1 polymer ?
#
loop_
_entity_poly.entity_id
_entity_poly.type
_entity_poly.pdbx_seq_one_letter_code
_entity_poly.pdbx_strand_id
1 'polypeptide(L)'
;MILRNGGSLYQAGNVLSAAASDIGGSGSGFTMTVNSINNPTGTSWLGDNFETVLLYGALREAVIFQKGEQDMVNYYEQKYQESLALLKVLGDGKDRRSAYRDGQVRVPVL
;
A
#
# COMPACT_ATOMS: atom_id res chain seq x y z
N MET A 1 5.76 17.08 5.73
CA MET A 1 5.04 16.53 4.57
C MET A 1 5.59 15.14 4.31
N ILE A 2 4.80 14.09 4.55
CA ILE A 2 5.27 12.70 4.42
C ILE A 2 4.93 12.23 3.00
N LEU A 3 5.95 11.95 2.19
CA LEU A 3 5.79 11.35 0.88
C LEU A 3 5.26 9.91 1.07
N ARG A 4 4.01 9.69 0.67
CA ARG A 4 3.33 8.40 0.83
C ARG A 4 3.69 7.37 -0.25
N ASN A 5 4.44 7.78 -1.28
CA ASN A 5 5.08 6.89 -2.27
C ASN A 5 6.38 7.54 -2.77
N GLY A 6 7.48 7.31 -2.06
CA GLY A 6 8.80 7.70 -2.54
C GLY A 6 9.35 6.65 -3.51
N GLY A 7 9.45 7.00 -4.79
CA GLY A 7 10.32 6.29 -5.74
C GLY A 7 9.99 4.82 -6.02
N SER A 8 8.84 4.56 -6.67
CA SER A 8 8.76 3.33 -7.48
C SER A 8 9.70 3.52 -8.67
N LEU A 9 10.65 2.59 -8.88
CA LEU A 9 11.63 2.47 -10.00
C LEU A 9 13.11 2.82 -9.71
N TYR A 10 13.50 3.33 -8.54
CA TYR A 10 14.92 3.51 -8.23
C TYR A 10 15.53 2.22 -7.67
N GLN A 11 16.77 1.93 -8.06
CA GLN A 11 17.66 0.90 -7.53
C GLN A 11 18.75 1.56 -6.66
N ALA A 12 19.26 0.82 -5.67
CA ALA A 12 20.36 1.30 -4.84
C ALA A 12 21.58 1.53 -5.75
N GLY A 13 22.20 2.69 -5.63
CA GLY A 13 23.26 3.13 -6.53
C GLY A 13 22.80 3.98 -7.72
N ASN A 14 21.48 4.17 -7.95
CA ASN A 14 21.04 5.21 -8.88
C ASN A 14 21.39 6.61 -8.36
N VAL A 15 21.72 7.51 -9.29
CA VAL A 15 22.03 8.91 -9.01
C VAL A 15 20.84 9.77 -9.40
N LEU A 16 20.23 10.40 -8.40
CA LEU A 16 19.22 11.43 -8.58
C LEU A 16 19.95 12.74 -8.80
N SER A 17 19.89 13.28 -10.02
CA SER A 17 20.51 14.56 -10.32
C SER A 17 19.67 15.41 -11.25
N ALA A 18 19.83 16.71 -11.15
CA ALA A 18 19.38 17.66 -12.17
C ALA A 18 20.45 18.74 -12.33
N ALA A 19 20.73 19.13 -13.58
CA ALA A 19 21.65 20.21 -13.87
C ALA A 19 21.02 21.54 -13.48
N ALA A 20 21.85 22.53 -13.11
CA ALA A 20 21.36 23.86 -12.74
C ALA A 20 20.53 24.50 -13.88
N SER A 21 20.88 24.23 -15.14
CA SER A 21 20.12 24.65 -16.33
C SER A 21 18.67 24.16 -16.33
N ASP A 22 18.41 22.99 -15.77
CA ASP A 22 17.08 22.37 -15.75
C ASP A 22 16.22 22.87 -14.58
N ILE A 23 16.82 23.62 -13.64
CA ILE A 23 16.17 24.10 -12.40
C ILE A 23 16.31 25.62 -12.20
N GLY A 24 16.49 26.38 -13.28
CA GLY A 24 16.48 27.86 -13.22
C GLY A 24 17.84 28.54 -13.37
N GLY A 25 18.87 27.81 -13.78
CA GLY A 25 20.09 28.33 -14.40
C GLY A 25 21.11 29.01 -13.49
N SER A 26 20.88 29.06 -12.18
CA SER A 26 21.80 29.70 -11.23
C SER A 26 22.21 28.74 -10.10
N GLY A 27 23.51 28.66 -9.82
CA GLY A 27 24.08 27.79 -8.77
C GLY A 27 24.55 26.41 -9.25
N SER A 28 24.93 25.54 -8.32
CA SER A 28 25.18 24.12 -8.59
C SER A 28 23.86 23.35 -8.60
N GLY A 29 23.70 22.42 -9.54
CA GLY A 29 22.60 21.45 -9.52
C GLY A 29 22.62 20.56 -8.28
N PHE A 30 21.67 19.63 -8.18
CA PHE A 30 21.69 18.63 -7.12
C PHE A 30 22.17 17.28 -7.65
N THR A 31 22.89 16.54 -6.83
CA THR A 31 23.26 15.14 -7.08
C THR A 31 23.23 14.38 -5.77
N MET A 32 22.48 13.28 -5.72
CA MET A 32 22.38 12.42 -4.55
C MET A 32 22.30 10.96 -4.98
N THR A 33 23.10 10.10 -4.34
CA THR A 33 23.04 8.66 -4.56
C THR A 33 21.96 8.03 -3.69
N VAL A 34 21.16 7.13 -4.27
CA VAL A 34 20.19 6.32 -3.53
C VAL A 34 20.94 5.22 -2.78
N ASN A 35 21.09 5.37 -1.46
CA ASN A 35 21.85 4.41 -0.64
C ASN A 35 21.02 3.19 -0.22
N SER A 36 19.72 3.36 0.00
CA SER A 36 18.82 2.26 0.34
C SER A 36 17.43 2.54 -0.19
N ILE A 37 16.70 1.47 -0.52
CA ILE A 37 15.31 1.51 -0.94
C ILE A 37 14.51 0.75 0.08
N ASN A 38 13.45 1.37 0.57
CA ASN A 38 12.46 0.66 1.34
C ASN A 38 11.55 -0.08 0.36
N ASN A 39 11.42 -1.39 0.54
CA ASN A 39 10.65 -2.30 -0.31
C ASN A 39 11.20 -2.51 -1.74
N PRO A 40 12.47 -2.96 -1.89
CA PRO A 40 13.06 -3.21 -3.21
C PRO A 40 12.37 -4.34 -3.99
N THR A 41 11.65 -5.22 -3.30
CA THR A 41 10.89 -6.34 -3.88
C THR A 41 9.47 -5.95 -4.28
N GLY A 42 9.01 -4.74 -3.94
CA GLY A 42 7.66 -4.28 -4.26
C GLY A 42 6.54 -5.02 -3.52
N THR A 43 6.85 -5.75 -2.45
CA THR A 43 5.85 -6.48 -1.67
C THR A 43 5.09 -5.53 -0.74
N SER A 44 3.86 -5.88 -0.39
CA SER A 44 3.08 -5.08 0.55
C SER A 44 2.61 -5.98 1.68
N TRP A 45 2.38 -5.40 2.85
CA TRP A 45 1.83 -6.17 3.98
C TRP A 45 0.53 -6.88 3.57
N LEU A 46 -0.32 -6.22 2.79
CA LEU A 46 -1.56 -6.82 2.28
C LEU A 46 -1.28 -7.99 1.33
N GLY A 47 -0.31 -7.85 0.43
CA GLY A 47 0.13 -8.94 -0.46
C GLY A 47 0.67 -10.14 0.31
N ASP A 48 1.48 -9.90 1.35
CA ASP A 48 2.13 -10.98 2.12
C ASP A 48 1.19 -11.68 3.12
N ASN A 49 0.19 -10.96 3.64
CA ASN A 49 -0.66 -11.46 4.73
C ASN A 49 -2.08 -11.81 4.29
N PHE A 50 -2.56 -11.26 3.16
CA PHE A 50 -3.94 -11.44 2.75
C PHE A 50 -4.14 -11.26 1.23
N GLU A 51 -3.44 -12.10 0.45
CA GLU A 51 -3.51 -12.14 -1.01
C GLU A 51 -4.95 -12.30 -1.55
N THR A 52 -5.81 -13.02 -0.85
CA THR A 52 -7.18 -13.33 -1.29
C THR A 52 -8.03 -12.09 -1.57
N VAL A 53 -7.87 -11.01 -0.79
CA VAL A 53 -8.53 -9.72 -1.06
C VAL A 53 -8.08 -9.13 -2.39
N LEU A 54 -6.77 -9.20 -2.67
CA LEU A 54 -6.21 -8.70 -3.93
C LEU A 54 -6.68 -9.54 -5.12
N LEU A 55 -6.69 -10.87 -4.97
CA LEU A 55 -7.16 -11.78 -6.01
C LEU A 55 -8.63 -11.53 -6.37
N TYR A 56 -9.53 -11.51 -5.38
CA TYR A 56 -10.95 -11.30 -5.67
C TYR A 56 -11.24 -9.88 -6.16
N GLY A 57 -10.51 -8.88 -5.67
CA GLY A 57 -10.57 -7.52 -6.22
C GLY A 57 -10.16 -7.47 -7.70
N ALA A 58 -9.06 -8.13 -8.06
CA ALA A 58 -8.60 -8.19 -9.46
C ALA A 58 -9.57 -8.95 -10.37
N LEU A 59 -10.11 -10.09 -9.90
CA LEU A 59 -11.08 -10.88 -10.68
C LEU A 59 -12.38 -10.13 -10.93
N ARG A 60 -12.89 -9.42 -9.92
CA ARG A 60 -14.07 -8.55 -10.05
C ARG A 60 -13.88 -7.51 -11.15
N GLU A 61 -12.77 -6.76 -11.10
CA GLU A 61 -12.45 -5.75 -12.12
C GLU A 61 -12.23 -6.39 -13.50
N ALA A 62 -11.58 -7.56 -13.56
CA ALA A 62 -11.37 -8.29 -14.80
C ALA A 62 -12.69 -8.74 -15.45
N VAL A 63 -13.68 -9.17 -14.67
CA VAL A 63 -15.01 -9.57 -15.19
C VAL A 63 -15.79 -8.35 -15.68
N ILE A 64 -15.71 -7.21 -14.99
CA ILE A 64 -16.30 -5.95 -15.46
C ILE A 64 -15.65 -5.52 -16.77
N PHE A 65 -14.33 -5.60 -16.87
CA PHE A 65 -13.58 -5.27 -18.08
C PHE A 65 -13.96 -6.16 -19.28
N GLN A 66 -14.13 -7.46 -19.04
CA GLN A 66 -14.54 -8.42 -20.07
C GLN A 66 -16.02 -8.31 -20.44
N LYS A 67 -16.79 -7.43 -19.77
CA LYS A 67 -18.25 -7.34 -19.89
C LYS A 67 -18.92 -8.70 -19.62
N GLY A 68 -18.43 -9.39 -18.60
CA GLY A 68 -19.00 -10.65 -18.15
C GLY A 68 -20.42 -10.48 -17.61
N GLU A 69 -21.11 -11.61 -17.43
CA GLU A 69 -22.48 -11.63 -16.94
C GLU A 69 -22.59 -11.04 -15.53
N GLN A 70 -23.72 -10.38 -15.26
CA GLN A 70 -23.97 -9.72 -13.98
C GLN A 70 -23.90 -10.69 -12.79
N ASP A 71 -24.32 -11.95 -12.98
CA ASP A 71 -24.27 -12.98 -11.94
C ASP A 71 -22.82 -13.30 -11.53
N MET A 72 -21.89 -13.31 -12.49
CA MET A 72 -20.47 -13.51 -12.22
C MET A 72 -19.85 -12.30 -11.50
N VAL A 73 -20.23 -11.08 -11.89
CA VAL A 73 -19.81 -9.85 -11.18
C VAL A 73 -20.27 -9.91 -9.72
N ASN A 74 -21.53 -10.28 -9.50
CA ASN A 74 -22.11 -10.37 -8.16
C ASN A 74 -21.44 -11.47 -7.32
N TYR A 75 -21.12 -12.62 -7.93
CA TYR A 75 -20.39 -13.69 -7.25
C TYR A 75 -19.01 -13.22 -6.76
N TYR A 76 -18.23 -12.56 -7.62
CA TYR A 76 -16.90 -12.06 -7.25
C TYR A 76 -16.98 -10.89 -6.25
N GLU A 77 -17.99 -10.03 -6.35
CA GLU A 77 -18.26 -9.01 -5.33
C GLU A 77 -18.51 -9.67 -3.96
N GLN A 78 -19.35 -10.71 -3.89
CA GLN A 78 -19.62 -11.41 -2.64
C GLN A 78 -18.33 -12.02 -2.04
N LYS A 79 -17.51 -12.66 -2.87
CA LYS A 79 -16.21 -13.20 -2.43
C LYS A 79 -15.22 -12.13 -2.00
N TYR A 80 -15.22 -10.99 -2.67
CA TYR A 80 -14.44 -9.83 -2.26
C TYR A 80 -14.89 -9.32 -0.88
N GLN A 81 -16.20 -9.19 -0.64
CA GLN A 81 -16.74 -8.76 0.66
C GLN A 81 -16.43 -9.75 1.80
N GLU A 82 -16.55 -11.07 1.55
CA GLU A 82 -16.13 -12.10 2.51
C GLU A 82 -14.65 -11.95 2.87
N SER A 83 -13.78 -11.76 1.87
CA SER A 83 -12.34 -11.60 2.08
C SER A 83 -12.02 -10.32 2.86
N LEU A 84 -12.73 -9.22 2.61
CA LEU A 84 -12.60 -7.97 3.37
C LEU A 84 -13.04 -8.12 4.83
N ALA A 85 -14.09 -8.89 5.09
CA ALA A 85 -14.54 -9.17 6.46
C ALA A 85 -13.47 -9.95 7.23
N LEU A 86 -12.84 -10.94 6.61
CA LEU A 86 -11.72 -11.69 7.20
C LEU A 86 -10.48 -10.82 7.42
N LEU A 87 -10.15 -9.95 6.45
CA LEU A 87 -9.07 -8.97 6.58
C LEU A 87 -9.31 -8.05 7.78
N LYS A 88 -10.55 -7.59 7.97
CA LYS A 88 -10.93 -6.75 9.12
C LYS A 88 -10.72 -7.48 10.44
N VAL A 89 -11.13 -8.74 10.55
CA VAL A 89 -10.88 -9.56 11.75
C VAL A 89 -9.39 -9.69 12.04
N LEU A 90 -8.56 -9.90 11.00
CA LEU A 90 -7.11 -9.99 11.14
C LEU A 90 -6.50 -8.64 11.57
N GLY A 91 -6.98 -7.53 11.01
CA GLY A 91 -6.61 -6.16 11.42
C GLY A 91 -6.98 -5.86 12.87
N ASP A 92 -8.22 -6.13 13.26
CA ASP A 92 -8.73 -5.96 14.62
C ASP A 92 -7.92 -6.84 15.62
N GLY A 93 -7.49 -8.04 15.21
CA GLY A 93 -6.61 -8.92 16.00
C GLY A 93 -5.20 -8.37 16.20
N LYS A 94 -4.66 -7.62 15.23
CA LYS A 94 -3.36 -6.94 15.32
C LYS A 94 -3.43 -5.73 16.27
N ASP A 95 -4.50 -4.95 16.19
CA ASP A 95 -4.72 -3.80 17.08
C ASP A 95 -4.95 -4.22 18.53
N ARG A 96 -5.63 -5.35 18.78
CA ARG A 96 -5.79 -5.90 20.14
C ARG A 96 -4.48 -6.33 20.79
N ARG A 97 -3.50 -6.81 20.02
CA ARG A 97 -2.16 -7.15 20.53
C ARG A 97 -1.35 -5.88 20.84
N SER A 98 -1.59 -4.79 20.11
CA SER A 98 -1.00 -3.47 20.41
C SER A 98 -1.68 -2.78 21.59
N ALA A 99 -2.96 -3.04 21.83
CA ALA A 99 -3.72 -2.49 22.97
C ALA A 99 -3.25 -3.00 24.34
N TYR A 100 -2.55 -4.14 24.41
CA TYR A 100 -1.87 -4.55 25.65
C TYR A 100 -0.62 -3.70 25.95
N ARG A 101 -0.02 -3.06 24.93
CA ARG A 101 1.22 -2.27 25.06
C ARG A 101 0.94 -0.78 25.23
N ASP A 102 -0.09 -0.27 24.55
CA ASP A 102 -0.52 1.12 24.65
C ASP A 102 -1.76 1.18 25.56
N GLY A 103 -1.51 1.49 26.84
CA GLY A 103 -2.49 1.45 27.92
C GLY A 103 -3.84 2.04 27.51
N GLN A 104 -4.88 1.21 27.64
CA GLN A 104 -6.29 1.56 27.49
C GLN A 104 -6.58 2.99 27.93
N VAL A 105 -7.12 3.82 27.02
CA VAL A 105 -7.63 5.16 27.36
C VAL A 105 -8.62 5.00 28.50
N ARG A 106 -8.23 5.47 29.69
CA ARG A 106 -9.10 5.53 30.86
C ARG A 106 -10.04 6.70 30.65
N VAL A 107 -11.31 6.43 30.38
CA VAL A 107 -12.36 7.44 30.51
C VAL A 107 -12.52 7.71 32.01
N PRO A 108 -12.31 8.94 32.50
CA PRO A 108 -12.59 9.26 33.89
C PRO A 108 -14.10 9.11 34.14
N VAL A 109 -14.45 8.38 35.21
CA VAL A 109 -15.81 8.41 35.76
C VAL A 109 -16.02 9.79 36.36
N LEU A 110 -17.05 10.49 35.87
CA LEU A 110 -17.64 11.63 36.56
C LEU A 110 -18.58 11.14 37.66
#